data_AF-A0A556TNC4-F1
#
_entry.id   AF-A0A556TNC4-F1
#
_cell.length_a   1.000
_cell.length_b   1.000
_cell.length_c   1.000
_cell.angle_alpha   90.00
_cell.angle_beta   90.00
_cell.angle_gamma   90.00
#
_symmetry.space_group_name_H-M   'P 1'
#
loop_
_entity.id
_entity.type
_entity.pdbx_description
1 polymer ?
#
loop_
_entity_poly.entity_id
_entity_poly.type
_entity_poly.pdbx_seq_one_letter_code
_entity_poly.pdbx_strand_id
1 'polypeptide(L)'
;MLSDSSLQPTKEVFVKVAREIFSDGKFNWGRVVALFYFACRLALLTNIPDIIRTIINWTVDYLREHVINWIREQGGWEGIRSYFGTPTWQTVGVFLAGVLTTVLVIRQM
;
A
#
# COMPACT_ATOMS: atom_id res chain seq x y z
N MET A 1 17.82 -2.19 9.45
CA MET A 1 17.25 -3.55 9.37
C MET A 1 17.13 -4.12 7.94
N LEU A 2 17.37 -3.35 6.86
CA LEU A 2 17.29 -3.86 5.47
C LEU A 2 18.67 -4.06 4.80
N SER A 3 19.75 -4.05 5.57
CA SER A 3 21.14 -4.08 5.08
C SER A 3 21.86 -5.36 5.50
N ASP A 4 21.16 -6.49 5.45
CA ASP A 4 21.78 -7.79 5.68
C ASP A 4 22.13 -8.40 4.33
N SER A 5 23.42 -8.37 3.98
CA SER A 5 24.00 -8.80 2.70
C SER A 5 23.87 -10.32 2.44
N SER A 6 23.22 -11.04 3.35
CA SER A 6 23.01 -12.49 3.34
C SER A 6 21.65 -12.93 2.74
N LEU A 7 20.74 -11.99 2.47
CA LEU A 7 19.44 -12.28 1.86
C LEU A 7 19.59 -12.59 0.37
N GLN A 8 19.92 -13.85 0.08
CA GLN A 8 19.66 -14.44 -1.23
C GLN A 8 18.16 -14.28 -1.54
N PRO A 9 17.79 -13.74 -2.70
CA PRO A 9 16.41 -13.49 -3.07
C PRO A 9 15.74 -14.80 -3.47
N THR A 10 15.32 -15.55 -2.46
CA THR A 10 14.61 -16.81 -2.63
C THR A 10 13.11 -16.62 -2.53
N LYS A 11 12.36 -17.55 -3.13
CA LYS A 11 10.89 -17.59 -3.06
C LYS A 11 10.41 -17.63 -1.61
N GLU A 12 11.12 -18.37 -0.76
CA GLU A 12 10.78 -18.57 0.65
C GLU A 12 10.83 -17.26 1.44
N VAL A 13 11.90 -16.47 1.24
CA VAL A 13 12.04 -15.15 1.84
C VAL A 13 10.90 -14.26 1.37
N PHE A 14 10.62 -14.24 0.06
CA PHE A 14 9.54 -13.44 -0.49
C PHE A 14 8.19 -13.79 0.14
N VAL A 15 7.82 -15.07 0.14
CA VAL A 15 6.54 -15.56 0.67
C VAL A 15 6.44 -15.36 2.18
N LYS A 16 7.55 -15.45 2.91
CA LYS A 16 7.57 -15.18 4.36
C LYS A 16 7.25 -13.72 4.64
N VAL A 17 7.90 -12.78 3.97
CA VAL A 17 7.64 -11.35 4.14
C VAL A 17 6.23 -10.99 3.67
N ALA A 18 5.80 -11.52 2.52
CA ALA A 18 4.45 -11.31 2.02
C ALA A 18 3.38 -11.77 3.03
N ARG A 19 3.52 -12.97 3.60
CA ARG A 19 2.63 -13.45 4.66
C ARG A 19 2.65 -12.58 5.90
N GLU A 20 3.81 -12.08 6.30
CA GLU A 20 3.93 -11.21 7.47
C GLU A 20 3.17 -9.88 7.27
N ILE A 21 3.20 -9.32 6.06
CA ILE A 21 2.45 -8.08 5.73
C ILE A 21 0.94 -8.24 5.94
N PHE A 22 0.39 -9.45 5.74
CA PHE A 22 -1.04 -9.74 5.84
C PHE A 22 -1.39 -10.71 6.98
N SER A 23 -0.51 -10.88 7.97
CA SER A 23 -0.62 -11.92 9.01
C SER A 23 -1.85 -11.79 9.91
N ASP A 24 -2.34 -10.56 10.11
CA ASP A 24 -3.53 -10.25 10.92
C ASP A 24 -4.85 -10.34 10.14
N GLY A 25 -4.81 -10.74 8.87
CA GLY A 25 -5.98 -10.86 8.00
C GLY A 25 -6.59 -9.51 7.57
N LYS A 26 -5.96 -8.37 7.89
CA LYS A 26 -6.45 -7.04 7.51
C LYS A 26 -5.79 -6.56 6.22
N PHE A 27 -6.61 -6.22 5.24
CA PHE A 27 -6.17 -5.70 3.95
C PHE A 27 -6.39 -4.19 3.84
N ASN A 28 -5.41 -3.47 3.33
CA ASN A 28 -5.51 -2.06 2.95
C ASN A 28 -4.48 -1.73 1.87
N TRP A 29 -4.69 -0.61 1.17
CA TRP A 29 -3.81 -0.20 0.07
C TRP A 29 -2.37 0.08 0.50
N GLY A 30 -2.15 0.55 1.74
CA GLY A 30 -0.80 0.69 2.32
C GLY A 30 0.01 -0.61 2.29
N ARG A 31 -0.61 -1.72 2.67
CA ARG A 31 0.02 -3.05 2.67
C ARG A 31 0.24 -3.61 1.28
N VAL A 32 -0.71 -3.40 0.37
CA VAL A 32 -0.53 -3.76 -1.05
C VAL A 32 0.67 -3.03 -1.65
N VAL A 33 0.77 -1.71 -1.41
CA VAL A 33 1.91 -0.91 -1.86
C VAL A 33 3.22 -1.36 -1.19
N ALA A 34 3.20 -1.72 0.09
CA ALA A 34 4.38 -2.25 0.78
C ALA A 34 4.89 -3.55 0.15
N LEU A 35 4.00 -4.46 -0.27
CA LEU A 35 4.36 -5.68 -1.00
C LEU A 35 5.05 -5.36 -2.33
N PHE A 36 4.49 -4.43 -3.13
CA PHE A 36 5.13 -3.98 -4.38
C PHE A 36 6.49 -3.35 -4.13
N TYR A 37 6.60 -2.48 -3.12
CA TYR A 37 7.87 -1.85 -2.76
C TYR A 37 8.93 -2.89 -2.40
N PHE A 38 8.56 -3.88 -1.59
CA PHE A 38 9.44 -4.98 -1.21
C PHE A 38 9.88 -5.80 -2.43
N ALA A 39 8.95 -6.17 -3.32
CA ALA A 39 9.26 -6.89 -4.56
C ALA A 39 10.24 -6.10 -5.46
N CYS A 40 10.01 -4.80 -5.63
CA CYS A 40 10.88 -3.91 -6.39
C CYS A 40 12.29 -3.84 -5.78
N ARG A 41 12.38 -3.70 -4.45
CA ARG A 41 13.68 -3.69 -3.74
C ARG A 41 14.43 -5.01 -3.95
N LEU A 42 13.74 -6.14 -3.90
CA LEU A 42 14.33 -7.45 -4.14
C LEU A 42 14.83 -7.62 -5.59
N ALA A 43 14.05 -7.13 -6.56
CA ALA A 43 14.43 -7.13 -7.96
C ALA A 43 15.65 -6.24 -8.23
N LEU A 44 15.72 -5.06 -7.62
CA LEU A 44 16.87 -4.15 -7.77
C LEU A 44 18.15 -4.70 -7.14
N LEU A 45 18.05 -5.45 -6.04
CA LEU A 45 19.21 -6.07 -5.38
C LEU A 45 19.84 -7.20 -6.21
N THR A 46 19.05 -7.89 -7.04
CA THR A 46 19.56 -8.97 -7.90
C THR A 46 20.19 -8.46 -9.16
N ASN A 47 19.54 -7.50 -9.83
CA ASN A 47 19.93 -6.98 -11.14
C ASN A 47 20.16 -8.08 -12.21
N ILE A 48 19.52 -9.24 -12.06
CA ILE A 48 19.59 -10.38 -13.00
C ILE A 48 18.20 -10.55 -13.63
N PRO A 49 18.04 -10.34 -14.95
CA PRO A 49 16.74 -10.32 -15.61
C PRO A 49 15.84 -11.53 -15.34
N ASP A 50 16.40 -12.74 -15.29
CA ASP A 50 15.62 -13.97 -15.05
C ASP A 50 15.10 -14.07 -13.62
N ILE A 51 15.88 -13.58 -12.65
CA ILE A 51 15.44 -13.52 -11.24
C ILE A 51 14.36 -12.44 -11.09
N ILE A 52 14.50 -11.30 -11.78
CA ILE A 52 13.47 -10.25 -11.80
C ILE A 52 12.13 -10.79 -12.31
N ARG A 53 12.12 -11.52 -13.44
CA ARG A 53 10.90 -12.18 -13.94
C ARG A 53 10.30 -13.12 -12.91
N THR A 54 11.16 -13.87 -12.22
CA THR A 54 10.75 -14.81 -11.19
C THR A 54 10.10 -14.10 -9.99
N ILE A 55 10.65 -12.97 -9.53
CA ILE A 55 10.08 -12.14 -8.46
C ILE A 55 8.73 -11.55 -8.86
N ILE A 56 8.60 -11.08 -10.11
CA ILE A 56 7.32 -10.59 -10.65
C ILE A 56 6.27 -11.71 -10.59
N ASN A 57 6.62 -12.92 -11.04
CA ASN A 57 5.71 -14.07 -10.99
C ASN A 57 5.27 -14.38 -9.56
N TRP A 58 6.20 -14.44 -8.59
CA TRP A 58 5.84 -14.66 -7.18
C TRP A 58 4.90 -13.58 -6.64
N THR A 59 5.11 -12.33 -7.03
CA THR A 59 4.26 -11.21 -6.61
C THR A 59 2.86 -11.34 -7.19
N VAL A 60 2.75 -11.67 -8.49
CA VAL A 60 1.47 -11.86 -9.18
C VAL A 60 0.71 -13.07 -8.61
N ASP A 61 1.41 -14.18 -8.37
CA ASP A 61 0.81 -15.38 -7.80
C ASP A 61 0.26 -15.10 -6.39
N TYR A 62 1.05 -14.45 -5.53
CA TYR A 62 0.61 -14.08 -4.19
C TYR A 62 -0.60 -13.14 -4.20
N LEU A 63 -0.59 -12.13 -5.08
CA LEU A 63 -1.72 -11.22 -5.25
C LEU A 63 -2.97 -11.98 -5.71
N ARG A 64 -2.83 -12.89 -6.67
CA ARG A 64 -3.94 -13.71 -7.20
C ARG A 64 -4.53 -14.63 -6.13
N GLU A 65 -3.68 -15.25 -5.32
CA GLU A 65 -4.11 -16.24 -4.31
C GLU A 65 -4.72 -15.58 -3.07
N HIS A 66 -4.20 -14.42 -2.64
CA HIS A 66 -4.52 -13.87 -1.32
C HIS A 66 -5.19 -12.49 -1.34
N VAL A 67 -4.95 -11.66 -2.36
CA VAL A 67 -5.30 -10.23 -2.32
C VAL A 67 -6.36 -9.85 -3.36
N ILE A 68 -6.49 -10.60 -4.45
CA ILE A 68 -7.32 -10.21 -5.60
C ILE A 68 -8.81 -10.07 -5.26
N ASN A 69 -9.34 -10.92 -4.38
CA ASN A 69 -10.74 -10.85 -3.95
C ASN A 69 -11.01 -9.53 -3.22
N TRP A 70 -10.12 -9.15 -2.31
CA TRP A 70 -10.21 -7.86 -1.63
C TRP A 70 -10.11 -6.69 -2.61
N ILE A 71 -9.18 -6.72 -3.58
CA ILE A 71 -9.08 -5.68 -4.61
C ILE A 71 -10.38 -5.54 -5.40
N ARG A 72 -11.03 -6.66 -5.73
CA ARG A 72 -12.32 -6.67 -6.43
C ARG A 72 -13.42 -6.04 -5.58
N GLU A 73 -13.44 -6.33 -4.27
CA GLU A 73 -14.39 -5.73 -3.32
C GLU A 73 -14.20 -4.22 -3.17
N GLN A 74 -12.97 -3.71 -3.34
CA GLN A 74 -12.69 -2.28 -3.37
C GLN A 74 -13.11 -1.58 -4.69
N GLY A 75 -13.68 -2.31 -5.65
CA GLY A 75 -14.00 -1.77 -6.98
C GLY A 75 -12.79 -1.70 -7.92
N GLY A 76 -11.73 -2.45 -7.64
CA GLY A 76 -10.51 -2.50 -8.44
C GLY A 76 -9.39 -1.58 -7.92
N TRP A 77 -8.38 -1.35 -8.76
CA TRP A 77 -7.17 -0.60 -8.41
C TRP A 77 -7.39 0.90 -8.21
N GLU A 78 -8.56 1.41 -8.60
CA GLU A 78 -8.93 2.83 -8.44
C GLU A 78 -8.99 3.27 -6.97
N GLY A 79 -9.23 2.33 -6.05
CA GLY A 79 -9.21 2.57 -4.61
C GLY A 79 -7.88 3.08 -4.08
N ILE A 80 -6.76 2.87 -4.78
CA ILE A 80 -5.46 3.43 -4.39
C ILE A 80 -5.52 4.96 -4.38
N ARG A 81 -6.17 5.56 -5.38
CA ARG A 81 -6.25 7.02 -5.53
C ARG A 81 -7.07 7.64 -4.41
N SER A 82 -8.15 7.01 -3.99
CA SER A 82 -8.97 7.49 -2.87
C SER A 82 -8.29 7.28 -1.51
N TYR A 83 -7.49 6.22 -1.36
CA TYR A 83 -6.80 5.94 -0.10
C TYR A 83 -5.63 6.87 0.19
N PHE A 84 -4.80 7.17 -0.83
CA PHE A 84 -3.64 8.06 -0.67
C PHE A 84 -3.92 9.51 -1.08
N GLY A 85 -5.00 9.75 -1.83
CA GLY A 85 -5.44 11.10 -2.15
C GLY A 85 -6.03 11.76 -0.92
N THR A 86 -5.49 12.90 -0.51
CA THR A 86 -6.21 13.78 0.42
C THR A 86 -7.42 14.35 -0.30
N PRO A 87 -8.64 14.20 0.23
CA PRO A 87 -9.78 14.91 -0.32
C PRO A 87 -9.59 16.39 0.03
N THR A 88 -9.04 17.18 -0.89
CA THR A 88 -8.81 18.62 -0.71
C THR A 88 -10.09 19.35 -0.30
N TRP A 89 -11.24 18.85 -0.75
CA TRP A 89 -12.56 19.34 -0.37
C TRP A 89 -12.88 19.11 1.12
N GLN A 90 -12.37 18.07 1.77
CA GLN A 90 -12.54 17.87 3.22
C GLN A 90 -11.76 18.92 4.00
N THR A 91 -10.52 19.21 3.60
CA THR A 91 -9.71 20.26 4.22
C THR A 91 -10.35 21.64 4.03
N VAL A 92 -10.83 21.94 2.82
CA VAL A 92 -11.57 23.18 2.54
C VAL A 92 -12.86 23.24 3.36
N GLY A 93 -13.61 22.14 3.47
CA GLY A 93 -14.83 22.06 4.26
C GLY A 93 -14.58 22.30 5.76
N VAL A 94 -13.56 21.68 6.34
CA VAL A 94 -13.16 21.90 7.75
C VAL A 94 -12.74 23.35 7.99
N PHE A 95 -11.98 23.93 7.05
CA PHE A 95 -11.57 25.32 7.14
C PHE A 95 -12.77 26.28 7.08
N LEU A 96 -13.66 26.10 6.11
CA LEU A 96 -14.87 26.91 5.97
C LEU A 96 -15.77 26.77 7.19
N ALA A 97 -15.97 25.55 7.69
CA ALA A 97 -16.73 25.29 8.91
C ALA A 97 -16.15 26.08 10.08
N GLY A 98 -14.82 26.03 10.29
CA GLY A 98 -14.12 26.77 11.34
C GLY A 98 -14.25 28.29 11.23
N VAL A 99 -14.14 28.84 10.01
CA VAL A 99 -14.37 30.28 9.77
C VAL A 99 -15.81 30.66 10.11
N LEU A 100 -16.79 29.86 9.68
CA LEU A 100 -18.20 30.10 9.96
C LEU A 100 -18.51 30.07 11.46
N THR A 101 -18.03 29.06 12.20
CA THR A 101 -18.20 29.01 13.66
C THR A 101 -17.58 30.21 14.34
N THR A 102 -16.38 30.63 13.92
CA THR A 102 -15.70 31.81 14.49
C THR A 102 -16.52 33.09 14.26
N VAL A 103 -17.03 33.29 13.05
CA VAL A 103 -17.86 34.45 12.71
C VAL A 103 -19.18 34.44 13.50
N LEU A 104 -19.83 33.29 13.62
CA LEU A 104 -21.08 33.15 14.38
C LEU A 104 -20.88 33.45 15.87
N VAL A 105 -19.80 32.97 16.46
CA VAL A 105 -19.46 33.24 17.86
C VAL A 105 -19.21 34.73 18.10
N ILE A 106 -18.44 35.40 17.22
CA ILE A 106 -18.19 36.85 17.32
C ILE A 106 -19.48 37.66 17.17
N ARG A 107 -20.41 37.22 16.31
CA ARG A 107 -21.70 37.91 16.11
C ARG A 107 -22.73 37.66 17.21
N GLN A 108 -22.54 36.64 18.04
CA GLN A 108 -23.40 36.34 19.19
C GLN A 108 -22.90 36.95 20.51
N MET A 109 -21.66 37.45 20.54
CA MET A 109 -21.13 38.31 21.62
C MET A 109 -21.47 39.78 21.36
#